data_AF-A0A5C7UIA8-F1
#
_entry.id   AF-A0A5C7UIA8-F1
#
_cell.length_a   1.000
_cell.length_b   1.000
_cell.length_c   1.000
_cell.angle_alpha   90.00
_cell.angle_beta   90.00
_cell.angle_gamma   90.00
#
_symmetry.space_group_name_H-M   'P 1'
#
loop_
_entity.id
_entity.type
_entity.pdbx_description
1 polymer ?
#
loop_
_entity_poly.entity_id
_entity_poly.type
_entity_poly.pdbx_seq_one_letter_code
_entity_poly.pdbx_strand_id
1 'polypeptide(L)'
;IIGDVIVGEDVSVWPGVVIRGDNEPITLGRGSNVQEGTVMHTDMGCPLTLADKVTVGHQAMLHGCTIGEGSLIGIQAVVLNRAVIGKNCLVGAGSVVTEGKVFPDNSLILGSPAKVVRELTPEAIAGLQASAASYIAKKNLFKEHLVELPEKE
;
A
#
# COMPACT_ATOMS: atom_id res chain seq x y z
N ILE A 1 -9.58 3.44 -11.05
CA ILE A 1 -9.71 1.98 -10.80
C ILE A 1 -10.27 1.36 -12.07
N ILE A 2 -9.64 0.30 -12.59
CA ILE A 2 -9.92 -0.30 -13.91
C ILE A 2 -9.85 -1.83 -13.78
N GLY A 3 -10.84 -2.56 -14.31
CA GLY A 3 -10.79 -4.02 -14.42
C GLY A 3 -11.15 -4.77 -13.13
N ASP A 4 -10.56 -5.96 -12.96
CA ASP A 4 -10.78 -6.88 -11.85
C ASP A 4 -10.07 -6.38 -10.57
N VAL A 5 -10.75 -5.49 -9.86
CA VAL A 5 -10.27 -4.87 -8.62
C VAL A 5 -11.30 -5.05 -7.52
N ILE A 6 -10.91 -5.78 -6.47
CA ILE A 6 -11.72 -5.99 -5.27
C ILE A 6 -11.33 -4.97 -4.20
N VAL A 7 -12.27 -4.13 -3.81
CA VAL A 7 -12.07 -3.07 -2.81
C VAL A 7 -12.83 -3.43 -1.53
N GLY A 8 -12.10 -3.71 -0.46
CA GLY A 8 -12.66 -4.03 0.84
C GLY A 8 -13.33 -2.85 1.54
N GLU A 9 -14.01 -3.15 2.64
CA GLU A 9 -14.63 -2.15 3.51
C GLU A 9 -13.59 -1.13 3.99
N ASP A 10 -14.01 0.12 4.15
CA ASP A 10 -13.19 1.22 4.65
C ASP A 10 -11.91 1.58 3.88
N VAL A 11 -11.63 0.93 2.76
CA VAL A 11 -10.50 1.28 1.90
C VAL A 11 -10.62 2.72 1.40
N SER A 12 -9.48 3.42 1.34
CA SER A 12 -9.37 4.75 0.74
C SER A 12 -8.39 4.76 -0.43
N VAL A 13 -8.81 5.35 -1.54
CA VAL A 13 -8.00 5.56 -2.75
C VAL A 13 -7.90 7.06 -2.97
N TRP A 14 -6.66 7.57 -2.96
CA TRP A 14 -6.38 9.01 -2.92
C TRP A 14 -6.13 9.59 -4.33
N PRO A 15 -6.11 10.92 -4.50
CA PRO A 15 -6.00 11.56 -5.82
C PRO A 15 -4.81 11.08 -6.67
N GLY A 16 -5.05 10.88 -7.96
CA GLY A 16 -4.02 10.48 -8.92
C GLY A 16 -3.62 9.00 -8.87
N VAL A 17 -4.26 8.17 -8.05
CA VAL A 17 -3.99 6.73 -8.00
C VAL A 17 -4.50 6.00 -9.25
N VAL A 18 -3.68 5.10 -9.79
CA VAL A 18 -4.07 4.19 -10.88
C VAL A 18 -3.96 2.75 -10.41
N ILE A 19 -5.10 2.06 -10.42
CA ILE A 19 -5.19 0.61 -10.15
C ILE A 19 -5.80 -0.02 -11.37
N ARG A 20 -5.02 -0.86 -12.07
CA ARG A 20 -5.42 -1.50 -13.32
C ARG A 20 -5.30 -3.02 -13.14
N GLY A 21 -6.43 -3.70 -12.95
CA GLY A 21 -6.54 -5.15 -12.88
C GLY A 21 -7.00 -5.72 -14.23
N ASP A 22 -6.21 -5.56 -15.28
CA ASP A 22 -6.53 -6.06 -16.62
C ASP A 22 -5.88 -7.41 -16.97
N ASN A 23 -4.90 -7.86 -16.17
CA ASN A 23 -4.23 -9.16 -16.32
C ASN A 23 -4.67 -10.16 -15.23
N GLU A 24 -4.41 -9.81 -13.97
CA GLU A 24 -4.76 -10.60 -12.78
C GLU A 24 -5.50 -9.73 -11.76
N PRO A 25 -6.31 -10.32 -10.85
CA PRO A 25 -7.05 -9.59 -9.84
C PRO A 25 -6.14 -8.77 -8.93
N ILE A 26 -6.64 -7.59 -8.54
CA ILE A 26 -6.05 -6.75 -7.51
C ILE A 26 -6.99 -6.66 -6.32
N THR A 27 -6.56 -7.17 -5.16
CA THR A 27 -7.39 -7.16 -3.93
C THR A 27 -6.84 -6.17 -2.91
N LEU A 28 -7.71 -5.29 -2.43
CA LEU A 28 -7.42 -4.33 -1.36
C LEU A 28 -8.18 -4.72 -0.09
N GLY A 29 -7.47 -5.22 0.92
CA GLY A 29 -8.05 -5.59 2.21
C GLY A 29 -8.62 -4.41 3.00
N ARG A 30 -9.48 -4.71 3.99
CA ARG A 30 -10.27 -3.72 4.72
C ARG A 30 -9.39 -2.68 5.44
N GLY A 31 -9.82 -1.43 5.40
CA GLY A 31 -9.16 -0.32 6.10
C GLY A 31 -7.78 0.05 5.54
N SER A 32 -7.41 -0.50 4.38
CA SER A 32 -6.18 -0.14 3.69
C SER A 32 -6.29 1.24 3.02
N ASN A 33 -5.17 1.93 2.87
CA ASN A 33 -5.12 3.22 2.18
C ASN A 33 -4.08 3.19 1.07
N VAL A 34 -4.47 3.71 -0.10
CA VAL A 34 -3.63 3.83 -1.29
C VAL A 34 -3.45 5.30 -1.60
N GLN A 35 -2.29 5.84 -1.22
CA GLN A 35 -2.02 7.26 -1.24
C GLN A 35 -1.67 7.77 -2.63
N GLU A 36 -1.62 9.09 -2.76
CA GLU A 36 -1.57 9.87 -3.99
C GLU A 36 -0.55 9.37 -5.00
N GLY A 37 -0.96 9.30 -6.28
CA GLY A 37 -0.06 8.94 -7.38
C GLY A 37 0.46 7.49 -7.37
N THR A 38 0.00 6.63 -6.45
CA THR A 38 0.36 5.21 -6.45
C THR A 38 -0.11 4.53 -7.74
N VAL A 39 0.72 3.63 -8.26
CA VAL A 39 0.38 2.77 -9.41
C VAL A 39 0.37 1.31 -8.98
N MET A 40 -0.70 0.59 -9.34
CA MET A 40 -0.86 -0.84 -9.13
C MET A 40 -1.18 -1.55 -10.43
N HIS A 41 -0.40 -2.59 -10.73
CA HIS A 41 -0.58 -3.43 -11.91
C HIS A 41 -0.14 -4.88 -11.63
N THR A 42 -0.39 -5.78 -12.57
CA THR A 42 -0.14 -7.21 -12.45
C THR A 42 0.36 -7.78 -13.78
N ASP A 43 1.19 -8.82 -13.71
CA ASP A 43 1.48 -9.70 -14.85
C ASP A 43 0.69 -11.00 -14.71
N MET A 44 0.51 -11.75 -15.81
CA MET A 44 -0.12 -13.07 -15.80
C MET A 44 0.55 -13.99 -14.77
N GLY A 45 -0.25 -14.62 -13.91
CA GLY A 45 0.18 -15.46 -12.80
C GLY A 45 0.78 -14.73 -11.60
N CYS A 46 0.67 -13.39 -11.55
CA CYS A 46 1.15 -12.55 -10.46
C CYS A 46 0.03 -11.60 -9.99
N PRO A 47 -0.98 -12.09 -9.26
CA PRO A 47 -2.00 -11.23 -8.67
C PRO A 47 -1.40 -10.29 -7.62
N LEU A 48 -2.09 -9.18 -7.34
CA LEU A 48 -1.70 -8.23 -6.30
C LEU A 48 -2.67 -8.32 -5.14
N THR A 49 -2.16 -8.52 -3.93
CA THR A 49 -2.98 -8.57 -2.71
C THR A 49 -2.42 -7.66 -1.63
N LEU A 50 -3.24 -6.73 -1.16
CA LEU A 50 -3.07 -6.11 0.14
C LEU A 50 -3.97 -6.83 1.14
N ALA A 51 -3.39 -7.26 2.26
CA ALA A 51 -4.18 -7.65 3.41
C ALA A 51 -4.85 -6.41 4.07
N ASP A 52 -5.51 -6.63 5.20
CA ASP A 52 -6.17 -5.57 5.95
C ASP A 52 -5.18 -4.53 6.49
N LYS A 53 -5.64 -3.29 6.61
CA LYS A 53 -4.93 -2.18 7.29
C LYS A 53 -3.54 -1.89 6.71
N VAL A 54 -3.33 -2.15 5.42
CA VAL A 54 -2.09 -1.81 4.73
C VAL A 54 -2.08 -0.33 4.38
N THR A 55 -0.95 0.32 4.64
CA THR A 55 -0.70 1.71 4.21
C THR A 55 0.23 1.70 3.01
N VAL A 56 -0.23 2.17 1.86
CA VAL A 56 0.59 2.33 0.65
C VAL A 56 0.89 3.80 0.47
N GLY A 57 2.15 4.17 0.69
CA GLY A 57 2.63 5.55 0.69
C GLY A 57 2.56 6.22 -0.68
N HIS A 58 2.62 7.56 -0.69
CA HIS A 58 2.55 8.37 -1.90
C HIS A 58 3.51 7.87 -2.99
N GLN A 59 3.02 7.81 -4.23
CA GLN A 59 3.78 7.44 -5.42
C GLN A 59 4.48 6.08 -5.33
N ALA A 60 3.98 5.16 -4.49
CA ALA A 60 4.49 3.80 -4.50
C ALA A 60 4.12 3.08 -5.81
N MET A 61 4.92 2.07 -6.18
CA MET A 61 4.62 1.16 -7.29
C MET A 61 4.51 -0.25 -6.76
N LEU A 62 3.33 -0.85 -6.90
CA LEU A 62 3.10 -2.25 -6.54
C LEU A 62 2.78 -3.05 -7.80
N HIS A 63 3.55 -4.12 -8.03
CA HIS A 63 3.41 -4.97 -9.20
C HIS A 63 3.32 -6.43 -8.76
N GLY A 64 2.16 -7.07 -8.95
CA GLY A 64 1.95 -8.51 -8.72
C GLY A 64 2.51 -9.08 -7.41
N CYS A 65 2.36 -8.36 -6.29
CA CYS A 65 2.96 -8.66 -5.00
C CYS A 65 1.92 -8.91 -3.89
N THR A 66 2.34 -9.53 -2.78
CA THR A 66 1.51 -9.73 -1.59
C THR A 66 2.05 -8.91 -0.41
N ILE A 67 1.19 -8.10 0.19
CA ILE A 67 1.52 -7.25 1.35
C ILE A 67 0.69 -7.69 2.56
N GLY A 68 1.38 -8.10 3.63
CA GLY A 68 0.77 -8.58 4.87
C GLY A 68 0.08 -7.50 5.70
N GLU A 69 -0.80 -7.95 6.59
CA GLU A 69 -1.67 -7.09 7.41
C GLU A 69 -0.87 -6.05 8.22
N GLY A 70 -1.35 -4.81 8.24
CA GLY A 70 -0.75 -3.74 9.05
C GLY A 70 0.58 -3.20 8.55
N SER A 71 1.07 -3.69 7.41
CA SER A 71 2.33 -3.24 6.83
C SER A 71 2.20 -1.86 6.18
N LEU A 72 3.32 -1.15 6.14
CA LEU A 72 3.46 0.14 5.48
C LEU A 72 4.47 0.04 4.35
N ILE A 73 4.04 0.43 3.15
CA ILE A 73 4.91 0.63 1.99
C ILE A 73 5.26 2.10 1.91
N GLY A 74 6.55 2.41 2.03
CA GLY A 74 7.05 3.78 2.07
C GLY A 74 6.80 4.56 0.79
N ILE A 75 6.85 5.88 0.91
CA ILE A 75 6.75 6.82 -0.21
C ILE A 75 7.75 6.46 -1.30
N GLN A 76 7.30 6.43 -2.56
CA GLN A 76 8.12 6.08 -3.73
C GLN A 76 8.82 4.71 -3.63
N ALA A 77 8.37 3.80 -2.78
CA ALA A 77 8.88 2.43 -2.78
C ALA A 77 8.32 1.64 -3.98
N VAL A 78 9.11 0.70 -4.48
CA VAL A 78 8.75 -0.20 -5.58
C VAL A 78 8.74 -1.63 -5.05
N VAL A 79 7.65 -2.36 -5.27
CA VAL A 79 7.53 -3.79 -4.93
C VAL A 79 7.18 -4.57 -6.19
N LEU A 80 8.09 -5.45 -6.60
CA LEU A 80 7.99 -6.20 -7.86
C LEU A 80 7.25 -7.54 -7.68
N ASN A 81 6.99 -8.18 -8.83
CA ASN A 81 6.23 -9.42 -8.93
C ASN A 81 6.67 -10.47 -7.90
N ARG A 82 5.71 -11.25 -7.41
CA ARG A 82 5.92 -12.39 -6.51
C ARG A 82 6.62 -12.04 -5.19
N ALA A 83 6.89 -10.76 -4.92
CA ALA A 83 7.42 -10.35 -3.64
C ALA A 83 6.34 -10.50 -2.57
N VAL A 84 6.78 -10.94 -1.38
CA VAL A 84 5.93 -11.14 -0.22
C VAL A 84 6.50 -10.33 0.93
N ILE A 85 5.73 -9.34 1.37
CA ILE A 85 6.00 -8.58 2.59
C ILE A 85 5.14 -9.18 3.70
N GLY A 86 5.77 -9.61 4.80
CA GLY A 86 5.07 -10.10 5.98
C GLY A 86 4.16 -9.06 6.64
N LYS A 87 3.55 -9.43 7.76
CA LYS A 87 2.69 -8.55 8.57
C LYS A 87 3.53 -7.52 9.32
N ASN A 88 2.93 -6.37 9.62
CA ASN A 88 3.54 -5.30 10.41
C ASN A 88 4.96 -4.90 9.92
N CYS A 89 5.22 -4.96 8.62
CA CYS A 89 6.50 -4.54 8.06
C CYS A 89 6.48 -3.05 7.75
N LEU A 90 7.66 -2.44 7.76
CA LEU A 90 7.88 -1.10 7.25
C LEU A 90 8.89 -1.16 6.11
N VAL A 91 8.42 -1.00 4.87
CA VAL A 91 9.29 -0.76 3.72
C VAL A 91 9.60 0.73 3.67
N GLY A 92 10.88 1.10 3.77
CA GLY A 92 11.29 2.50 3.78
C GLY A 92 11.07 3.20 2.45
N ALA A 93 10.96 4.52 2.50
CA ALA A 93 10.81 5.34 1.30
C ALA A 93 11.93 5.07 0.27
N GLY A 94 11.56 5.05 -1.01
CA GLY A 94 12.48 4.81 -2.13
C GLY A 94 13.10 3.40 -2.18
N SER A 95 12.65 2.46 -1.34
CA SER A 95 13.18 1.10 -1.36
C SER A 95 12.68 0.33 -2.58
N VAL A 96 13.52 -0.57 -3.11
CA VAL A 96 13.15 -1.45 -4.23
C VAL A 96 13.19 -2.90 -3.76
N VAL A 97 12.00 -3.48 -3.59
CA VAL A 97 11.82 -4.90 -3.29
C VAL A 97 11.78 -5.66 -4.61
N THR A 98 12.85 -6.42 -4.85
CA THR A 98 13.05 -7.17 -6.09
C THR A 98 12.10 -8.36 -6.22
N GLU A 99 11.93 -8.86 -7.45
CA GLU A 99 11.04 -9.98 -7.77
C GLU A 99 11.30 -11.21 -6.89
N GLY A 100 10.21 -11.84 -6.43
CA GLY A 100 10.22 -13.07 -5.63
C GLY A 100 10.80 -12.92 -4.23
N LYS A 101 11.16 -11.70 -3.79
CA LYS A 101 11.74 -11.49 -2.47
C LYS A 101 10.69 -11.68 -1.38
N VAL A 102 11.02 -12.49 -0.38
CA VAL A 102 10.18 -12.72 0.80
C VAL A 102 10.83 -12.08 2.01
N PHE A 103 10.07 -11.26 2.74
CA PHE A 103 10.47 -10.65 3.99
C PHE A 103 9.56 -11.10 5.14
N PRO A 104 10.13 -11.47 6.31
CA PRO A 104 9.34 -11.95 7.44
C PRO A 104 8.57 -10.82 8.11
N ASP A 105 7.59 -11.20 8.92
CA ASP A 105 6.80 -10.28 9.73
C ASP A 105 7.67 -9.36 10.59
N ASN A 106 7.12 -8.20 10.94
CA ASN A 106 7.72 -7.20 11.83
C ASN A 106 9.06 -6.63 11.31
N SER A 107 9.34 -6.71 10.01
CA SER A 107 10.63 -6.27 9.46
C SER A 107 10.67 -4.77 9.14
N LEU A 108 11.78 -4.11 9.48
CA LEU A 108 12.21 -2.86 8.84
C LEU A 108 13.03 -3.19 7.59
N ILE A 109 12.53 -2.80 6.42
CA ILE A 109 13.08 -3.16 5.10
C ILE A 109 13.53 -1.89 4.39
N LEU A 110 14.82 -1.73 4.11
CA LEU A 110 15.37 -0.52 3.49
C LEU A 110 16.28 -0.83 2.29
N GLY A 111 16.34 0.10 1.35
CA GLY A 111 17.38 0.17 0.31
C GLY A 111 16.94 -0.32 -1.07
N SER A 112 17.87 -0.25 -2.02
CA SER A 112 17.69 -0.71 -3.40
C SER A 112 18.99 -1.43 -3.84
N PRO A 113 19.03 -2.78 -3.88
CA PRO A 113 17.95 -3.69 -3.51
C PRO A 113 17.66 -3.69 -2.00
N ALA A 114 16.39 -3.85 -1.65
CA ALA A 114 15.94 -3.80 -0.27
C ALA A 114 16.45 -4.99 0.57
N LYS A 115 16.74 -4.73 1.85
CA LYS A 115 17.18 -5.73 2.84
C LYS A 115 16.49 -5.50 4.17
N VAL A 116 16.35 -6.56 4.96
CA VAL A 116 15.99 -6.43 6.38
C VAL A 116 17.13 -5.75 7.10
N VAL A 117 16.82 -4.68 7.82
CA VAL A 117 17.78 -3.96 8.67
C VAL A 117 17.68 -4.45 10.11
N ARG A 118 16.45 -4.64 10.60
CA ARG A 118 16.12 -5.14 11.94
C ARG A 118 14.64 -5.47 12.04
N GLU A 119 14.24 -6.08 13.14
CA GLU A 119 12.83 -6.12 13.54
C GLU A 119 12.36 -4.76 14.08
N LEU A 120 11.06 -4.50 13.93
CA LEU A 120 10.37 -3.35 14.48
C LEU A 120 10.07 -3.58 15.96
N THR A 121 10.08 -2.49 16.72
CA THR A 121 9.65 -2.52 18.11
C THR A 121 8.11 -2.55 18.19
N PRO A 122 7.52 -3.00 19.30
CA PRO A 122 6.06 -2.95 19.49
C PRO A 122 5.47 -1.54 19.28
N GLU A 123 6.17 -0.49 19.70
CA GLU A 123 5.75 0.90 19.53
C GLU A 123 5.73 1.31 18.06
N ALA A 124 6.74 0.88 17.29
CA ALA A 124 6.78 1.13 15.85
C ALA A 124 5.60 0.42 15.14
N ILE A 125 5.31 -0.83 15.50
CA ILE A 125 4.17 -1.60 14.96
C ILE A 125 2.85 -0.91 15.31
N ALA A 126 2.67 -0.46 16.56
CA ALA A 126 1.49 0.30 16.98
C ALA A 126 1.34 1.59 16.16
N GLY A 127 2.46 2.27 15.82
CA GLY A 127 2.48 3.41 14.92
C GLY A 127 1.97 3.10 13.51
N LEU A 128 2.31 1.93 12.95
CA LEU A 128 1.79 1.51 11.64
C LEU A 128 0.26 1.31 11.67
N GLN A 129 -0.24 0.66 12.72
CA GLN A 129 -1.68 0.43 12.91
C GLN A 129 -2.45 1.74 13.10
N ALA A 130 -1.89 2.66 13.89
CA ALA A 130 -2.44 4.00 14.08
C ALA A 130 -2.47 4.79 12.78
N SER A 131 -1.44 4.67 11.93
CA SER A 131 -1.41 5.27 10.60
C SER A 131 -2.60 4.79 9.74
N ALA A 132 -2.82 3.48 9.63
CA ALA A 132 -3.96 2.93 8.88
C ALA A 132 -5.31 3.43 9.42
N ALA A 133 -5.50 3.41 10.75
CA ALA A 133 -6.72 3.91 11.38
C ALA A 133 -6.94 5.41 11.12
N SER A 134 -5.88 6.22 11.15
CA SER A 134 -5.96 7.66 10.87
C SER A 134 -6.45 7.95 9.45
N TYR A 135 -6.10 7.10 8.47
CA TYR A 135 -6.54 7.23 7.09
C TYR A 135 -8.01 6.88 6.89
N ILE A 136 -8.58 5.97 7.69
CA ILE A 136 -10.02 5.73 7.72
C ILE A 136 -10.76 7.00 8.18
N ALA A 137 -10.31 7.60 9.29
CA ALA A 137 -10.88 8.84 9.80
C ALA A 137 -10.74 9.99 8.78
N LYS A 138 -9.57 10.12 8.15
CA LYS A 138 -9.31 11.14 7.13
C LYS A 138 -10.19 10.97 5.89
N LYS A 139 -10.39 9.73 5.42
CA LYS A 139 -11.32 9.43 4.31
C LYS A 139 -12.75 9.88 4.65
N ASN A 140 -13.23 9.60 5.87
CA ASN A 140 -14.56 10.02 6.29
C ASN A 140 -14.68 11.54 6.33
N LEU A 141 -13.68 12.22 6.91
CA LEU A 141 -13.62 13.68 6.92
C LEU A 141 -13.67 14.26 5.49
N PHE A 142 -12.91 13.71 4.54
CA PHE A 142 -12.91 14.17 3.16
C PHE A 142 -14.25 13.89 2.47
N LYS A 143 -14.88 12.74 2.71
CA LYS A 143 -16.22 12.44 2.18
C LYS A 143 -17.28 13.43 2.66
N GLU A 144 -17.15 13.93 3.89
CA GLU A 144 -18.11 14.85 4.49
C GLU A 144 -17.85 16.31 4.14
N HIS A 145 -16.58 16.71 4.00
CA HIS A 145 -16.19 18.12 3.97
C HIS A 145 -15.46 18.57 2.71
N LEU A 146 -15.09 17.67 1.79
CA LEU A 146 -14.46 18.08 0.54
C LEU A 146 -15.50 18.78 -0.34
N VAL A 147 -15.26 20.06 -0.63
CA VAL A 147 -16.11 20.89 -1.48
C VAL A 147 -15.32 21.39 -2.67
N GLU A 148 -16.02 21.59 -3.79
CA GLU A 148 -15.48 22.32 -4.92
C GLU A 148 -15.28 23.79 -4.51
N LEU A 149 -14.08 24.33 -4.78
CA LEU A 149 -13.85 25.76 -4.61
C LEU A 149 -14.49 26.50 -5.78
N PRO A 150 -15.03 27.72 -5.56
CA PRO A 150 -15.54 28.52 -6.66
C PRO A 150 -14.41 28.77 -7.67
N GLU A 151 -14.74 28.72 -8.96
CA GLU A 151 -13.82 29.13 -10.02
C GLU A 151 -13.33 30.55 -9.71
N LYS A 152 -12.01 30.73 -9.72
CA LYS A 152 -11.42 32.08 -9.66
C LYS A 152 -11.57 32.67 -11.06
N GLU A 153 -12.37 33.73 -11.18
CA GLU A 153 -12.42 34.58 -12.38
C GLU A 153 -11.03 35.12 -12.77
#